data_AF-E3CEG4-F1
#
_entry.id   AF-E3CEG4-F1
#
_cell.length_a   1.000
_cell.length_b   1.000
_cell.length_c   1.000
_cell.angle_alpha   90.00
_cell.angle_beta   90.00
_cell.angle_gamma   90.00
#
_symmetry.space_group_name_H-M   'P 1'
#
loop_
_entity.id
_entity.type
_entity.pdbx_description
1 polymer ?
#
loop_
_entity_poly.entity_id
_entity_poly.type
_entity_poly.pdbx_seq_one_letter_code
_entity_poly.pdbx_strand_id
1 'polypeptide(L)' 'MSKITQIIKEARDQGRLTALDFAQGIFDDFIELHGDRNFRDDGAVIGGIGRLGDQTVTVVGIQKGKIFKII' A
#
# COMPACT_ATOMS: atom_id res chain seq x y z
N MET A 1 -23.86 -19.96 0.86
CA MET A 1 -23.54 -18.52 0.91
C MET A 1 -23.73 -17.94 -0.48
N SER A 2 -24.25 -16.71 -0.63
CA SER A 2 -24.35 -16.09 -1.96
C SER A 2 -22.96 -15.69 -2.47
N LYS A 3 -22.78 -15.68 -3.79
CA LYS A 3 -21.53 -15.26 -4.45
C LYS A 3 -21.03 -13.88 -4.00
N ILE A 4 -21.96 -12.97 -3.69
CA ILE A 4 -21.67 -11.61 -3.19
C ILE A 4 -20.99 -11.66 -1.82
N THR A 5 -21.48 -12.50 -0.90
CA THR A 5 -20.89 -12.62 0.45
C THR A 5 -19.45 -13.11 0.39
N GLN A 6 -19.14 -14.02 -0.52
CA GLN A 6 -17.77 -14.52 -0.72
C GLN A 6 -16.84 -13.41 -1.23
N ILE A 7 -17.24 -12.66 -2.25
CA ILE A 7 -16.46 -11.54 -2.81
C ILE A 7 -16.15 -10.49 -1.74
N ILE A 8 -17.14 -10.13 -0.92
CA ILE A 8 -16.95 -9.15 0.16
C ILE A 8 -15.97 -9.68 1.21
N LYS A 9 -16.05 -10.97 1.55
CA LYS A 9 -15.16 -11.60 2.53
C LYS A 9 -13.71 -11.57 2.03
N GLU A 10 -13.48 -11.96 0.78
CA GLU A 10 -12.14 -11.93 0.13
C GLU A 10 -11.60 -10.50 -0.01
N ALA A 11 -12.44 -9.52 -0.34
CA ALA A 11 -12.02 -8.11 -0.43
C ALA A 11 -11.58 -7.52 0.92
N ARG A 12 -12.11 -8.04 2.03
CA ARG A 12 -11.82 -7.56 3.40
C ARG A 12 -10.81 -8.43 4.14
N ASP A 13 -10.32 -9.50 3.52
CA ASP A 13 -9.38 -10.44 4.11
C ASP A 13 -8.11 -9.73 4.60
N GLN A 14 -7.60 -10.15 5.77
CA GLN A 14 -6.41 -9.55 6.37
C GLN A 14 -5.11 -9.94 5.64
N GLY A 15 -5.12 -11.06 4.91
CA GLY A 15 -4.02 -11.51 4.06
C GLY A 15 -4.00 -10.84 2.69
N ARG A 16 -4.95 -9.95 2.39
CA ARG A 16 -4.94 -9.19 1.13
C ARG A 16 -3.72 -8.27 1.09
N LEU A 17 -2.99 -8.33 -0.03
CA LEU A 17 -1.83 -7.48 -0.29
C LEU A 17 -2.19 -6.00 -0.15
N THR A 18 -1.32 -5.26 0.55
CA THR A 18 -1.45 -3.80 0.73
C THR A 18 -0.79 -3.05 -0.42
N ALA A 19 -1.02 -1.74 -0.49
CA ALA A 19 -0.39 -0.89 -1.49
C ALA A 19 1.14 -1.02 -1.50
N LEU A 20 1.76 -1.13 -0.32
CA LEU A 20 3.21 -1.33 -0.21
C LEU A 20 3.67 -2.68 -0.79
N ASP A 21 2.92 -3.75 -0.56
CA ASP A 21 3.25 -5.08 -1.09
C ASP A 21 3.24 -5.07 -2.63
N PHE A 22 2.26 -4.37 -3.22
CA PHE A 22 2.22 -4.16 -4.67
C PHE A 22 3.35 -3.28 -5.15
N ALA A 23 3.67 -2.19 -4.42
CA ALA A 23 4.74 -1.29 -4.82
C ALA A 23 6.10 -2.02 -4.86
N GLN A 24 6.41 -2.80 -3.84
CA GLN A 24 7.65 -3.57 -3.75
C GLN A 24 7.71 -4.75 -4.74
N GLY A 25 6.56 -5.31 -5.13
CA GLY A 25 6.51 -6.45 -6.06
C GLY A 25 6.45 -6.05 -7.54
N ILE A 26 6.02 -4.83 -7.87
CA ILE A 26 5.81 -4.37 -9.25
C ILE A 26 6.92 -3.43 -9.73
N PHE A 27 7.46 -2.58 -8.85
CA PHE A 27 8.42 -1.56 -9.23
C PHE A 27 9.84 -1.96 -8.81
N ASP A 28 10.79 -1.73 -9.71
CA ASP A 28 12.21 -1.84 -9.40
C ASP A 28 12.66 -0.59 -8.62
N ASP A 29 13.70 -0.75 -7.79
CA ASP A 29 14.36 0.34 -7.06
C ASP A 29 13.37 1.26 -6.32
N PHE A 30 12.26 0.71 -5.79
CA PHE A 30 11.23 1.48 -5.11
C PHE A 30 11.75 2.07 -3.80
N ILE A 31 11.78 3.40 -3.74
CA ILE A 31 12.17 4.20 -2.57
C ILE A 31 10.91 4.86 -2.02
N GLU A 32 10.48 4.40 -0.85
CA GLU A 32 9.35 4.97 -0.13
C GLU A 32 9.73 6.32 0.50
N LEU A 33 8.95 7.35 0.18
CA LEU A 33 9.07 8.69 0.70
C LEU A 33 8.09 8.86 1.87
N HIS A 34 8.66 9.11 3.04
CA HIS A 34 7.92 9.24 4.29
C HIS A 34 7.76 10.71 4.69
N GLY A 35 6.63 11.04 5.32
CA GLY A 35 6.40 12.29 6.02
C GLY A 35 5.74 13.41 5.22
N ASP A 36 4.72 14.02 5.83
CA ASP A 36 4.06 15.26 5.38
C ASP A 36 4.83 16.54 5.78
N ARG A 37 6.00 16.39 6.43
CA ARG A 37 6.83 17.45 7.04
C ARG A 37 6.11 18.33 8.08
N ASN A 38 4.89 18.02 8.51
CA ASN A 38 4.06 19.00 9.21
C ASN A 38 3.51 18.52 10.56
N PHE A 39 3.11 17.26 10.73
CA PHE A 39 2.49 16.90 12.03
C PHE A 39 2.71 15.46 12.48
N ARG A 40 2.59 14.46 11.59
CA ARG A 40 2.85 13.05 11.85
C ARG A 40 2.66 12.25 10.56
N ASP A 41 3.45 11.20 10.38
CA ASP A 41 3.32 10.28 9.25
C ASP A 41 2.02 9.48 9.45
N ASP A 42 0.91 9.97 8.88
CA ASP A 42 -0.30 9.19 8.75
C ASP A 42 -0.01 8.06 7.77
N GLY A 43 0.41 6.90 8.30
CA GLY A 43 0.71 5.68 7.53
C GLY A 43 -0.49 5.08 6.78
N ALA A 44 -1.55 5.86 6.58
CA ALA A 44 -2.71 5.56 5.76
C ALA A 44 -2.47 5.80 4.26
N VAL A 45 -1.49 6.65 3.90
CA VAL A 45 -1.08 6.88 2.51
C VAL A 45 0.44 6.70 2.41
N ILE A 46 0.87 5.92 1.43
CA ILE A 46 2.27 5.75 1.08
C ILE A 46 2.55 6.42 -0.25
N GLY A 47 3.74 6.98 -0.38
CA GLY A 47 4.25 7.58 -1.60
C GLY A 47 5.69 7.15 -1.82
N GLY A 48 6.14 7.07 -3.06
CA GLY A 48 7.53 6.72 -3.35
C GLY A 48 7.87 6.89 -4.82
N ILE A 49 9.16 6.78 -5.12
CA ILE A 49 9.68 6.79 -6.48
C ILE A 49 10.17 5.38 -6.79
N GLY A 50 9.81 4.84 -7.94
CA GLY A 50 10.32 3.56 -8.41
C GLY A 50 10.48 3.57 -9.92
N ARG A 51 10.85 2.42 -10.47
CA ARG A 51 10.98 2.23 -11.91
C ARG A 51 10.00 1.14 -12.38
N LEU A 52 9.26 1.43 -13.44
CA LEU A 52 8.43 0.47 -14.14
C LEU A 52 9.05 0.21 -15.52
N GLY A 53 9.79 -0.88 -15.66
CA GLY A 53 10.61 -1.13 -16.84
C GLY A 53 11.72 -0.06 -16.96
N ASP A 54 11.71 0.73 -18.03
CA ASP A 54 12.67 1.82 -18.25
C ASP A 54 12.15 3.19 -17.77
N GLN A 55 10.94 3.26 -17.21
CA GLN A 55 10.30 4.52 -16.83
C GLN A 55 10.39 4.76 -15.33
N THR A 56 10.97 5.89 -14.92
CA THR A 56 10.88 6.38 -13.54
C THR A 56 9.47 6.91 -13.28
N VAL A 57 8.83 6.42 -12.22
CA VAL A 57 7.45 6.74 -11.86
C VAL A 57 7.33 7.09 -10.38
N THR A 58 6.37 7.96 -10.07
CA THR A 58 5.95 8.19 -8.68
C THR A 58 4.74 7.30 -8.40
N VAL A 59 4.82 6.53 -7.32
CA VAL A 59 3.76 5.64 -6.86
C VAL A 59 3.12 6.27 -5.64
N VAL A 60 1.78 6.33 -5.62
CA VAL A 60 1.00 6.76 -4.47
C VAL A 60 -0.10 5.74 -4.24
N GLY A 61 -0.26 5.30 -3.00
CA GLY A 61 -1.20 4.25 -2.65
C GLY A 61 -1.76 4.42 -1.25
N ILE A 62 -2.98 3.93 -1.04
CA ILE A 62 -3.60 3.91 0.28
C ILE A 62 -3.11 2.66 1.01
N GLN A 63 -2.38 2.86 2.11
CA GLN A 63 -1.86 1.78 2.93
C GLN A 63 -2.90 1.42 4.00
N LYS A 64 -3.59 0.30 3.77
CA LYS A 64 -4.46 -0.30 4.79
C LYS A 64 -3.57 -0.95 5.85
N GLY A 65 -3.61 -0.46 7.08
CA GLY A 65 -2.80 -1.00 8.18
C GLY A 65 -3.07 -2.49 8.42
N LYS A 66 -2.00 -3.29 8.46
CA LYS A 66 -2.03 -4.68 8.96
C LYS A 66 -1.94 -4.62 10.49
N ILE A 67 -3.08 -4.41 11.14
CA ILE A 67 -3.26 -4.36 12.61
C ILE A 67 -2.67 -3.07 13.25
N PHE A 68 -3.39 -2.51 14.23
CA PHE A 68 -2.89 -1.42 15.07
C PHE A 68 -1.62 -1.90 15.79
N LYS A 69 -0.45 -1.41 15.39
CA LYS A 69 0.74 -1.48 16.22
C LYS A 69 0.56 -0.42 17.32
N ILE A 70 0.01 -0.84 18.45
CA ILE A 70 0.04 -0.04 19.67
C ILE A 70 1.51 0.15 20.03
N ILE A 71 1.96 1.40 19.94
CA ILE A 71 3.22 1.91 20.48
C ILE A 71 3.24 1.74 22.00
#